data_AF-A0A6M1YF48-F1
#
_entry.id   AF-A0A6M1YF48-F1
#
_cell.length_a   1.000
_cell.length_b   1.000
_cell.length_c   1.000
_cell.angle_alpha   90.00
_cell.angle_beta   90.00
_cell.angle_gamma   90.00
#
_symmetry.space_group_name_H-M   'P 1'
#
loop_
_entity.id
_entity.type
_entity.pdbx_description
1 polymer ?
#
loop_
_entity_poly.entity_id
_entity_poly.type
_entity_poly.pdbx_seq_one_letter_code
_entity_poly.pdbx_strand_id
1 'polypeptide(L)'
;MKKIGLLITCIFTIFCTSSIYSYTDYFDEFLLQQKAYLAAAGLTNAPPTGYIPFTIVNNSGFSDSEVFVLVLANNFNNIITFERNSDGQMIGTSSTPPPKTYVSDPGSGVNPLSFFLTKGANTFYLPTTVNLTASRIYFSVGQPVDWFISASGPVQVPAKDFEDPTQDNFYTLFDKQEFTMVANDRLIINPTLVDYYGLPLSFSINFLDQTKNPPIQTTQFAGLPPTLTSLEIFTRYTDALTSLPAGTEPKWAALHLTYTPPSGSLGKLRVLSPNQGIQTNSPAFLINPLFPIDYFLANGFTDCDWLDLTWKNAGNTAFYQSQPLFIDLSTSGPTFGVAKGDVDNSGVFKFVAISGEGTGSTLDLPLPTSSKAFFTSTLTDYIPAPTITGNTAVAAAIWQALSAGVITGIIPILGTTENAPLSQSFFRQTPLFVDNANILPCVGPWYDYYSGTFIAMGSGNYTEFFTTPYGDFLGISGEVTVTKIASAKTNVTITLADMTGIPVPDPFNDLNTYTVTFVGLPLNVAVTFGTNPNFSSNPSVSSGGQTFNTVAGATMYLGVTYTSGNFQGRVWGTHLIPSGPAPKPILPGGLTLSLTGGPGGTLTITVGAAP
;
A
#
# COMPACT_ATOMS: atom_id res chain seq x y z
N MET A 1 14.15 -52.62 42.66
CA MET A 1 15.16 -52.79 41.58
C MET A 1 14.62 -53.37 40.27
N LYS A 2 13.56 -54.21 40.24
CA LYS A 2 12.98 -54.74 38.97
C LYS A 2 12.21 -53.73 38.09
N LYS A 3 11.84 -52.54 38.60
CA LYS A 3 11.09 -51.52 37.83
C LYS A 3 11.98 -50.52 37.06
N ILE A 4 13.28 -50.45 37.36
CA ILE A 4 14.24 -49.56 36.67
C ILE A 4 14.79 -50.24 35.40
N GLY A 5 14.93 -51.57 35.40
CA GLY A 5 15.38 -52.32 34.22
C GLY A 5 14.40 -52.29 33.04
N LEU A 6 13.08 -52.21 33.30
CA LEU A 6 12.08 -52.15 32.24
C LEU A 6 12.07 -50.78 31.52
N LEU A 7 12.35 -49.69 32.26
CA LEU A 7 12.39 -48.34 31.70
C LEU A 7 13.60 -48.14 30.77
N ILE A 8 14.76 -48.70 31.14
CA ILE A 8 15.99 -48.60 30.33
C ILE A 8 15.89 -49.45 29.05
N THR A 9 15.19 -50.61 29.11
CA THR A 9 15.01 -51.47 27.94
C THR A 9 14.01 -50.87 26.93
N CYS A 10 12.97 -50.18 27.39
CA CYS A 10 12.05 -49.46 26.50
C CYS A 10 12.71 -48.26 25.82
N ILE A 11 13.57 -47.51 26.51
CA ILE A 11 14.28 -46.37 25.93
C ILE A 11 15.29 -46.85 24.86
N PHE A 12 16.01 -47.96 25.09
CA PHE A 12 16.92 -48.51 24.08
C PHE A 12 16.21 -49.08 22.84
N THR A 13 14.99 -49.61 23.00
CA THR A 13 14.23 -50.15 21.85
C THR A 13 13.69 -49.03 20.96
N ILE A 14 13.33 -47.88 21.53
CA ILE A 14 12.89 -46.68 20.77
C ILE A 14 14.05 -46.07 19.97
N PHE A 15 15.29 -46.12 20.48
CA PHE A 15 16.46 -45.61 19.76
C PHE A 15 17.04 -46.56 18.69
N CYS A 16 16.62 -47.83 18.66
CA CYS A 16 17.12 -48.81 17.69
C CYS A 16 16.18 -49.05 16.49
N THR A 17 14.96 -48.51 16.48
CA THR A 17 14.01 -48.65 15.35
C THR A 17 13.77 -47.38 14.56
N SER A 18 14.45 -46.27 14.87
CA SER A 18 14.35 -45.01 14.12
C SER A 18 15.24 -45.01 12.88
N SER A 19 14.94 -45.91 11.94
CA SER A 19 15.28 -45.70 10.54
C SER A 19 13.99 -45.75 9.73
N ILE A 20 13.63 -44.58 9.17
CA ILE A 20 12.53 -44.35 8.22
C ILE A 20 11.13 -44.29 8.87
N TYR A 21 10.89 -43.29 9.71
CA TYR A 21 9.57 -42.65 9.80
C TYR A 21 9.77 -41.18 9.46
N SER A 22 9.02 -40.67 8.48
CA SER A 22 9.22 -39.33 7.96
C SER A 22 8.87 -38.31 9.04
N TYR A 23 9.66 -37.24 9.17
CA TYR A 23 9.44 -36.17 10.15
C TYR A 23 8.05 -35.49 9.98
N THR A 24 7.45 -35.65 8.80
CA THR A 24 6.08 -35.24 8.44
C THR A 24 5.00 -36.01 9.21
N ASP A 25 5.12 -37.33 9.37
CA ASP A 25 4.09 -38.14 10.03
C ASP A 25 3.98 -37.84 11.54
N TYR A 26 5.11 -37.54 12.18
CA TYR A 26 5.15 -37.20 13.61
C TYR A 26 4.56 -35.81 13.91
N PHE A 27 4.69 -34.88 12.96
CA PHE A 27 4.13 -33.54 13.09
C PHE A 27 2.61 -33.54 12.88
N ASP A 28 2.13 -34.34 11.93
CA ASP A 28 0.70 -34.50 11.67
C ASP A 28 0.00 -35.26 12.81
N GLU A 29 0.61 -36.30 13.38
CA GLU A 29 0.09 -36.94 14.59
C GLU A 29 0.09 -36.00 15.81
N PHE A 30 1.11 -35.14 15.95
CA PHE A 30 1.15 -34.14 17.02
C PHE A 30 0.04 -33.09 16.86
N LEU A 31 -0.20 -32.58 15.65
CA LEU A 31 -1.31 -31.66 15.37
C LEU A 31 -2.68 -32.32 15.56
N LEU A 32 -2.82 -33.59 15.20
CA LEU A 32 -4.05 -34.36 15.42
C LEU A 32 -4.30 -34.58 16.91
N GLN A 33 -3.27 -34.91 17.69
CA GLN A 33 -3.35 -35.01 19.15
C GLN A 33 -3.61 -33.67 19.81
N GLN A 34 -3.05 -32.57 19.30
CA GLN A 34 -3.31 -31.23 19.79
C GLN A 34 -4.77 -30.82 19.52
N LYS A 35 -5.30 -31.07 18.31
CA LYS A 35 -6.72 -30.85 17.98
C LYS A 35 -7.65 -31.70 18.84
N ALA A 36 -7.30 -32.98 19.08
CA ALA A 36 -8.06 -33.87 19.95
C ALA A 36 -8.00 -33.42 21.43
N TYR A 37 -6.86 -32.90 21.89
CA TYR A 37 -6.69 -32.34 23.23
C TYR A 37 -7.49 -31.05 23.43
N LEU A 38 -7.46 -30.14 22.44
CA LEU A 38 -8.26 -28.90 22.45
C LEU A 38 -9.77 -29.22 22.45
N ALA A 39 -10.21 -30.19 21.63
CA ALA A 39 -11.59 -30.67 21.62
C ALA A 39 -12.00 -31.35 22.95
N ALA A 40 -11.10 -32.13 23.56
CA ALA A 40 -11.33 -32.78 24.86
C ALA A 40 -11.31 -31.82 26.05
N ALA A 41 -10.64 -30.68 25.93
CA ALA A 41 -10.59 -29.61 26.94
C ALA A 41 -11.82 -28.67 26.90
N GLY A 42 -12.76 -28.88 25.98
CA GLY A 42 -13.94 -28.02 25.82
C GLY A 42 -13.64 -26.65 25.18
N LEU A 43 -12.45 -26.48 24.61
CA LEU A 43 -12.04 -25.27 23.89
C LEU A 43 -12.71 -25.28 22.52
N THR A 44 -13.87 -24.63 22.41
CA THR A 44 -14.63 -24.56 21.16
C THR A 44 -13.96 -23.61 20.16
N ASN A 45 -14.00 -23.94 18.87
CA ASN A 45 -13.71 -23.00 17.76
C ASN A 45 -14.71 -21.83 17.66
N ALA A 46 -15.55 -21.61 18.68
CA ALA A 46 -16.49 -20.50 18.68
C ALA A 46 -15.72 -19.19 18.93
N PRO A 47 -16.02 -18.12 18.18
CA PRO A 47 -15.47 -16.81 18.47
C PRO A 47 -15.76 -16.39 19.91
N PRO A 48 -14.80 -15.76 20.62
CA PRO A 48 -15.08 -15.13 21.90
C PRO A 48 -16.28 -14.18 21.80
N THR A 49 -17.11 -14.15 22.83
CA THR A 49 -18.22 -13.20 22.90
C THR A 49 -17.71 -11.76 22.77
N GLY A 50 -18.31 -10.99 21.86
CA GLY A 50 -17.90 -9.60 21.60
C GLY A 50 -16.71 -9.47 20.64
N TYR A 51 -16.39 -10.53 19.89
CA TYR A 51 -15.33 -10.52 18.88
C TYR A 51 -15.80 -11.08 17.54
N ILE A 52 -15.14 -10.66 16.46
CA ILE A 52 -15.33 -11.19 15.10
C ILE A 52 -14.07 -11.91 14.66
N PRO A 53 -14.18 -13.14 14.12
CA PRO A 53 -13.06 -13.83 13.50
C PRO A 53 -12.66 -13.20 12.16
N PHE A 54 -11.35 -13.03 12.00
CA PHE A 54 -10.67 -12.78 10.74
C PHE A 54 -9.75 -13.96 10.46
N THR A 55 -10.07 -14.71 9.42
CA THR A 55 -9.31 -15.89 8.99
C THR A 55 -8.46 -15.53 7.78
N ILE A 56 -7.19 -15.94 7.79
CA ILE A 56 -6.23 -15.73 6.72
C ILE A 56 -6.07 -17.07 5.98
N VAL A 57 -6.26 -17.04 4.67
CA VAL A 57 -5.98 -18.17 3.78
C VAL A 57 -4.70 -17.84 3.01
N ASN A 58 -3.62 -18.54 3.35
CA ASN A 58 -2.34 -18.41 2.68
C ASN A 58 -2.25 -19.40 1.50
N ASN A 59 -2.52 -18.92 0.29
CA ASN A 59 -2.34 -19.66 -0.95
C ASN A 59 -1.13 -19.15 -1.74
N SER A 60 -0.25 -18.35 -1.12
CA SER A 60 0.84 -17.64 -1.80
C SER A 60 1.94 -18.53 -2.37
N GLY A 61 1.99 -19.80 -1.95
CA GLY A 61 3.12 -20.70 -2.20
C GLY A 61 4.27 -20.54 -1.19
N PHE A 62 4.23 -19.51 -0.34
CA PHE A 62 5.13 -19.35 0.80
C PHE A 62 4.61 -20.09 2.03
N SER A 63 5.53 -20.51 2.90
CA SER A 63 5.14 -21.08 4.18
C SER A 63 4.47 -20.02 5.07
N ASP A 64 3.59 -20.45 5.98
CA ASP A 64 2.95 -19.51 6.92
C ASP A 64 3.98 -18.70 7.73
N SER A 65 5.19 -19.25 7.98
CA SER A 65 6.28 -18.53 8.67
C SER A 65 6.91 -17.39 7.85
N GLU A 66 6.64 -17.33 6.55
CA GLU A 66 7.16 -16.29 5.64
C GLU A 66 6.10 -15.23 5.33
N VAL A 67 4.89 -15.36 5.88
CA VAL A 67 3.80 -14.39 5.70
C VAL A 67 3.57 -13.65 7.02
N PHE A 68 3.60 -12.33 6.95
CA PHE A 68 3.53 -11.43 8.10
C PHE A 68 2.23 -10.64 8.04
N VAL A 69 1.57 -10.47 9.19
CA VAL A 69 0.33 -9.70 9.28
C VAL A 69 0.41 -8.66 10.39
N LEU A 70 0.08 -7.41 10.06
CA LEU A 70 -0.03 -6.35 11.04
C LEU A 70 -1.43 -5.75 10.99
N VAL A 71 -2.11 -5.72 12.14
CA VAL A 71 -3.34 -4.92 12.27
C VAL A 71 -3.02 -3.61 12.95
N LEU A 72 -3.11 -2.53 12.18
CA LEU A 72 -3.01 -1.18 12.69
C LEU A 72 -4.42 -0.64 12.85
N ALA A 73 -4.89 -0.53 14.09
CA ALA A 73 -6.20 0.02 14.39
C ALA A 73 -6.07 1.16 15.39
N ASN A 74 -6.68 2.30 15.07
CA ASN A 74 -6.68 3.47 15.94
C ASN A 74 -7.99 3.51 16.73
N ASN A 75 -7.87 3.55 18.05
CA ASN A 75 -8.97 3.87 18.95
C ASN A 75 -8.57 5.10 19.77
N PHE A 76 -8.75 6.31 19.20
CA PHE A 76 -8.58 7.59 19.89
C PHE A 76 -7.39 7.64 20.88
N ASN A 77 -6.16 7.41 20.37
CA ASN A 77 -4.86 7.36 21.08
C ASN A 77 -4.34 5.96 21.50
N ASN A 78 -5.07 4.88 21.21
CA ASN A 78 -4.65 3.50 21.48
C ASN A 78 -4.42 2.69 20.20
N ILE A 79 -3.54 1.70 20.29
CA ILE A 79 -3.29 0.65 19.28
C ILE A 79 -4.03 -0.64 19.69
N ILE A 80 -4.32 -1.50 18.72
CA ILE A 80 -4.70 -2.89 19.01
C ILE A 80 -3.44 -3.74 19.07
N THR A 81 -3.23 -4.41 20.20
CA THR A 81 -2.20 -5.43 20.40
C THR A 81 -2.84 -6.80 20.41
N PHE A 82 -2.10 -7.84 20.04
CA PHE A 82 -2.62 -9.20 20.08
C PHE A 82 -2.04 -10.01 21.23
N GLU A 83 -2.91 -10.73 21.92
CA GLU A 83 -2.55 -11.69 22.95
C GLU A 83 -3.32 -12.99 22.78
N ARG A 84 -2.83 -14.07 23.39
CA ARG A 84 -3.59 -15.32 23.48
C ARG A 84 -4.48 -15.29 24.72
N ASN A 85 -5.78 -15.52 24.54
CA ASN A 85 -6.69 -15.71 25.66
C ASN A 85 -6.47 -17.08 26.34
N SER A 86 -7.24 -17.37 27.40
CA SER A 86 -7.20 -18.65 28.12
C SER A 86 -7.46 -19.88 27.24
N ASP A 87 -8.15 -19.66 26.12
CA ASP A 87 -8.54 -20.69 25.16
C ASP A 87 -7.51 -20.83 24.02
N GLY A 88 -6.39 -20.10 24.10
CA GLY A 88 -5.32 -20.11 23.11
C GLY A 88 -5.60 -19.31 21.84
N GLN A 89 -6.76 -18.63 21.77
CA GLN A 89 -7.20 -17.81 20.64
C GLN A 89 -6.50 -16.45 20.63
N MET A 90 -6.10 -15.98 19.45
CA MET A 90 -5.45 -14.69 19.26
C MET A 90 -6.48 -13.56 19.26
N ILE A 91 -6.59 -12.81 20.35
CA ILE A 91 -7.55 -11.72 20.51
C ILE A 91 -6.84 -10.36 20.43
N GLY A 92 -7.47 -9.40 19.74
CA GLY A 92 -7.06 -8.02 19.74
C GLY A 92 -7.53 -7.31 21.01
N THR A 93 -6.61 -6.69 21.74
CA THR A 93 -6.89 -5.87 22.92
C THR A 93 -6.36 -4.46 22.72
N SER A 94 -7.09 -3.48 23.26
CA SER A 94 -6.71 -2.07 23.17
C SER A 94 -5.61 -1.78 24.20
N SER A 95 -4.46 -1.31 23.74
CA SER A 95 -3.36 -0.87 24.61
C SER A 95 -2.91 0.54 24.27
N THR A 96 -2.34 1.23 25.25
CA THR A 96 -1.56 2.44 25.00
C THR A 96 -0.32 2.06 24.17
N PRO A 97 0.06 2.84 23.15
CA PRO A 97 1.27 2.57 22.38
C PRO A 97 2.51 2.66 23.29
N PRO A 98 3.48 1.74 23.18
CA PRO A 98 4.76 1.94 23.84
C PRO A 98 5.44 3.22 23.33
N PRO A 99 6.14 3.99 24.18
CA PRO A 99 6.86 5.19 23.74
C PRO A 99 7.98 4.82 22.77
N LYS A 100 7.99 5.46 21.58
CA LYS A 100 9.00 5.34 20.50
C LYS A 100 9.58 3.94 20.35
N THR A 101 8.97 3.11 19.52
CA THR A 101 9.52 1.79 19.19
C THR A 101 9.60 1.64 17.68
N TYR A 102 10.81 1.37 17.18
CA TYR A 102 10.98 0.79 15.85
C TYR A 102 10.45 -0.63 15.92
N VAL A 103 9.47 -0.97 15.10
CA VAL A 103 8.90 -2.33 15.09
C VAL A 103 9.48 -3.03 13.87
N SER A 104 10.63 -3.68 14.08
CA SER A 104 11.34 -4.44 13.04
C SER A 104 11.73 -5.85 13.46
N ASP A 105 11.46 -6.27 14.71
CA ASP A 105 12.00 -7.54 15.26
C ASP A 105 10.90 -8.53 15.71
N PRO A 106 10.73 -9.65 14.97
CA PRO A 106 9.91 -10.80 15.35
C PRO A 106 10.39 -11.59 16.58
N GLY A 107 11.68 -11.53 16.89
CA GLY A 107 12.34 -12.45 17.83
C GLY A 107 12.49 -11.94 19.25
N SER A 108 12.20 -10.66 19.52
CA SER A 108 12.53 -10.05 20.81
C SER A 108 11.56 -10.39 21.95
N GLY A 109 10.44 -11.05 21.68
CA GLY A 109 9.46 -11.45 22.71
C GLY A 109 8.79 -10.29 23.46
N VAL A 110 9.02 -9.04 23.05
CA VAL A 110 8.59 -7.83 23.79
C VAL A 110 7.86 -6.81 22.90
N ASN A 111 7.57 -7.10 21.62
CA ASN A 111 6.85 -6.15 20.76
C ASN A 111 5.41 -6.60 20.47
N PRO A 112 4.39 -5.99 21.13
CA PRO A 112 3.00 -6.43 21.07
C PRO A 112 2.24 -6.00 19.79
N LEU A 113 2.96 -5.44 18.82
CA LEU A 113 2.39 -4.79 17.65
C LEU A 113 2.23 -5.72 16.45
N SER A 114 3.05 -6.75 16.27
CA SER A 114 3.06 -7.60 15.07
C SER A 114 2.46 -8.98 15.32
N PHE A 115 1.57 -9.43 14.42
CA PHE A 115 1.18 -10.83 14.35
C PHE A 115 2.02 -11.55 13.30
N PHE A 116 2.89 -12.43 13.75
CA PHE A 116 3.46 -13.45 12.88
C PHE A 116 2.38 -14.51 12.70
N LEU A 117 2.14 -14.98 11.48
CA LEU A 117 1.44 -16.24 11.29
C LEU A 117 2.30 -17.32 11.95
N THR A 118 2.09 -17.51 13.25
CA THR A 118 2.67 -18.63 13.96
C THR A 118 2.11 -19.86 13.30
N LYS A 119 2.99 -20.77 12.87
CA LYS A 119 2.64 -22.10 12.35
C LYS A 119 1.40 -22.65 13.07
N GLY A 120 0.24 -22.61 12.41
CA GLY A 120 -1.03 -23.16 12.93
C GLY A 120 -2.08 -22.17 13.48
N ALA A 121 -1.88 -20.85 13.50
CA ALA A 121 -2.91 -19.87 13.87
C ALA A 121 -3.26 -18.93 12.72
N ASN A 122 -4.24 -19.33 11.91
CA ASN A 122 -4.70 -18.57 10.75
C ASN A 122 -5.92 -17.68 11.06
N THR A 123 -6.31 -17.56 12.32
CA THR A 123 -7.47 -16.77 12.73
C THR A 123 -7.12 -15.87 13.91
N PHE A 124 -7.44 -14.59 13.77
CA PHE A 124 -7.41 -13.61 14.87
C PHE A 124 -8.80 -13.01 15.09
N TYR A 125 -9.01 -12.42 16.24
CA TYR A 125 -10.31 -11.93 16.68
C TYR A 125 -10.24 -10.45 17.00
N LEU A 126 -11.07 -9.63 16.36
CA LEU A 126 -11.16 -8.20 16.65
C LEU A 126 -12.38 -7.87 17.51
N PRO A 127 -12.23 -7.00 18.52
CA PRO A 127 -13.31 -6.65 19.43
C PRO A 127 -14.39 -5.84 18.72
N THR A 128 -15.66 -6.21 18.92
CA THR A 128 -16.82 -5.47 18.40
C THR A 128 -17.24 -4.32 19.30
N THR A 129 -16.75 -4.28 20.53
CA THR A 129 -17.21 -3.36 21.58
C THR A 129 -16.47 -2.02 21.59
N VAL A 130 -15.49 -1.83 20.71
CA VAL A 130 -14.67 -0.63 20.62
C VAL A 130 -14.72 -0.04 19.22
N ASN A 131 -14.54 1.27 19.12
CA ASN A 131 -14.38 1.94 17.83
C ASN A 131 -12.95 1.72 17.33
N LEU A 132 -12.82 1.17 16.12
CA LEU A 132 -11.56 1.06 15.40
C LEU A 132 -11.74 1.86 14.11
N THR A 133 -11.16 3.05 14.04
CA THR A 133 -11.31 3.94 12.88
C THR A 133 -10.00 4.03 12.09
N ALA A 134 -10.09 4.30 10.79
CA ALA A 134 -8.93 4.38 9.89
C ALA A 134 -7.97 3.18 10.03
N SER A 135 -8.54 1.99 10.20
CA SER A 135 -7.79 0.78 10.55
C SER A 135 -7.40 -0.01 9.31
N ARG A 136 -6.30 -0.76 9.40
CA ARG A 136 -5.67 -1.47 8.30
C ARG A 136 -5.14 -2.81 8.74
N ILE A 137 -5.27 -3.81 7.88
CA ILE A 137 -4.64 -5.13 8.01
C ILE A 137 -3.61 -5.22 6.89
N TYR A 138 -2.34 -5.08 7.24
CA TYR A 138 -1.22 -5.21 6.32
C TYR A 138 -0.77 -6.65 6.24
N PHE A 139 -0.40 -7.06 5.03
CA PHE A 139 0.22 -8.34 4.72
C PHE A 139 1.58 -8.07 4.11
N SER A 140 2.60 -8.84 4.47
CA SER A 140 3.86 -8.85 3.75
C SER A 140 4.45 -10.25 3.65
N VAL A 141 5.32 -10.46 2.66
CA VAL A 141 5.88 -11.77 2.32
C VAL A 141 7.40 -11.72 2.31
N GLY A 142 8.03 -12.75 2.89
CA GLY A 142 9.48 -12.90 3.03
C GLY A 142 10.08 -12.04 4.14
N GLN A 143 9.62 -10.80 4.28
CA GLN A 143 10.04 -9.88 5.33
C GLN A 143 8.86 -9.06 5.88
N PRO A 144 8.87 -8.71 7.18
CA PRO A 144 7.89 -7.78 7.74
C PRO A 144 8.10 -6.38 7.16
N VAL A 145 7.01 -5.61 7.04
CA VAL A 145 7.09 -4.16 6.80
C VAL A 145 7.78 -3.49 7.99
N ASP A 146 8.67 -2.55 7.74
CA ASP A 146 9.29 -1.69 8.76
C ASP A 146 8.36 -0.54 9.13
N TRP A 147 8.16 -0.33 10.44
CA TRP A 147 7.21 0.69 10.93
C TRP A 147 7.87 1.74 11.79
N PHE A 148 7.44 2.98 11.61
CA PHE A 148 7.83 4.10 12.44
C PHE A 148 6.65 4.60 13.30
N ILE A 149 6.82 4.55 14.62
CA ILE A 149 5.87 5.14 15.56
C ILE A 149 6.40 6.50 15.99
N SER A 150 5.77 7.57 15.49
CA SER A 150 6.12 8.94 15.89
C SER A 150 5.76 9.19 17.36
N ALA A 151 6.52 10.05 18.04
CA ALA A 151 6.31 10.34 19.46
C ALA A 151 5.06 11.18 19.76
N SER A 152 4.42 11.76 18.75
CA SER A 152 3.36 12.76 18.87
C SER A 152 2.14 12.45 18.00
N GLY A 153 2.06 11.27 17.38
CA GLY A 153 1.05 10.96 16.38
C GLY A 153 0.75 9.47 16.24
N PRO A 154 -0.29 9.12 15.46
CA PRO A 154 -0.66 7.73 15.21
C PRO A 154 0.50 6.95 14.58
N VAL A 155 0.48 5.62 14.73
CA VAL A 155 1.37 4.72 13.98
C VAL A 155 1.14 4.97 12.48
N GLN A 156 2.20 5.21 11.73
CA GLN A 156 2.14 5.43 10.29
C GLN A 156 3.17 4.54 9.61
N VAL A 157 2.86 4.00 8.41
CA VAL A 157 3.94 3.73 7.44
C VAL A 157 4.55 5.10 7.16
N PRO A 158 5.88 5.29 7.23
CA PRO A 158 6.48 6.54 6.76
C PRO A 158 5.95 6.85 5.36
N ALA A 159 5.39 8.06 5.17
CA ALA A 159 4.82 8.42 3.88
C ALA A 159 5.88 8.28 2.77
N LYS A 160 5.53 7.59 1.67
CA LYS A 160 6.36 7.38 0.46
C LYS A 160 7.54 6.40 0.57
N ASP A 161 7.64 5.64 1.67
CA ASP A 161 8.67 4.62 1.90
C ASP A 161 8.69 3.51 0.81
N PHE A 162 7.55 3.26 0.16
CA PHE A 162 7.41 2.25 -0.89
C PHE A 162 7.58 2.81 -2.32
N GLU A 163 7.92 4.08 -2.50
CA GLU A 163 8.11 4.70 -3.83
C GLU A 163 9.58 4.95 -4.14
N ASP A 164 10.40 5.09 -3.10
CA ASP A 164 11.78 5.53 -3.17
C ASP A 164 12.73 4.36 -2.86
N PRO A 165 13.62 3.95 -3.79
CA PRO A 165 14.54 2.84 -3.60
C PRO A 165 15.54 3.02 -2.45
N THR A 166 15.61 4.21 -1.85
CA THR A 166 16.47 4.50 -0.69
C THR A 166 15.80 4.27 0.66
N GLN A 167 14.50 3.95 0.68
CA GLN A 167 13.72 3.78 1.91
C GLN A 167 13.52 2.30 2.26
N ASP A 168 13.27 2.03 3.54
CA ASP A 168 13.31 0.69 4.15
C ASP A 168 12.31 -0.30 3.52
N ASN A 169 11.12 0.18 3.16
CA ASN A 169 10.03 -0.66 2.64
C ASN A 169 9.97 -0.76 1.12
N PHE A 170 10.91 -0.15 0.38
CA PHE A 170 10.88 -0.20 -1.07
C PHE A 170 10.95 -1.62 -1.62
N TYR A 171 11.78 -2.48 -1.03
CA TYR A 171 11.95 -3.87 -1.47
C TYR A 171 11.00 -4.86 -0.77
N THR A 172 10.22 -4.40 0.19
CA THR A 172 9.24 -5.25 0.90
C THR A 172 8.02 -5.48 0.00
N LEU A 173 7.63 -6.74 -0.20
CA LEU A 173 6.35 -7.06 -0.86
C LEU A 173 5.24 -6.99 0.19
N PHE A 174 4.40 -5.97 0.13
CA PHE A 174 3.31 -5.77 1.07
C PHE A 174 2.11 -5.08 0.45
N ASP A 175 0.95 -5.29 1.07
CA ASP A 175 -0.33 -4.65 0.71
C ASP A 175 -1.27 -4.66 1.91
N LYS A 176 -2.48 -4.11 1.76
CA LYS A 176 -3.42 -3.89 2.89
C LYS A 176 -4.89 -4.12 2.55
N GLN A 177 -5.66 -4.38 3.59
CA GLN A 177 -7.11 -4.23 3.63
C GLN A 177 -7.46 -3.11 4.61
N GLU A 178 -8.39 -2.22 4.26
CA GLU A 178 -8.85 -1.15 5.14
C GLU A 178 -10.17 -1.54 5.80
N PHE A 179 -10.34 -1.14 7.06
CA PHE A 179 -11.59 -1.38 7.76
C PHE A 179 -11.89 -0.31 8.81
N THR A 180 -13.16 -0.23 9.18
CA THR A 180 -13.65 0.54 10.32
C THR A 180 -14.63 -0.31 11.12
N MET A 181 -14.40 -0.41 12.42
CA MET A 181 -15.35 -0.97 13.39
C MET A 181 -16.01 0.17 14.15
N VAL A 182 -17.34 0.25 14.10
CA VAL A 182 -18.15 1.11 14.97
C VAL A 182 -18.72 0.22 16.08
N ALA A 183 -18.42 0.56 17.33
CA ALA A 183 -18.71 -0.25 18.50
C ALA A 183 -20.16 -0.75 18.52
N ASN A 184 -20.34 -2.07 18.48
CA ASN A 184 -21.58 -2.83 18.47
C ASN A 184 -22.54 -2.53 17.30
N ASP A 185 -22.18 -1.61 16.41
CA ASP A 185 -23.02 -1.17 15.30
C ASP A 185 -22.60 -1.85 14.00
N ARG A 186 -21.46 -1.47 13.43
CA ARG A 186 -21.09 -1.91 12.08
C ARG A 186 -19.61 -2.18 11.88
N LEU A 187 -19.30 -3.08 10.96
CA LEU A 187 -18.00 -3.24 10.31
C LEU A 187 -18.13 -2.76 8.88
N ILE A 188 -17.19 -1.94 8.45
CA ILE A 188 -16.96 -1.55 7.08
C ILE A 188 -15.58 -2.09 6.71
N ILE A 189 -15.45 -2.85 5.64
CA ILE A 189 -14.17 -3.39 5.16
C ILE A 189 -14.10 -3.25 3.65
N ASN A 190 -12.93 -2.88 3.14
CA ASN A 190 -12.69 -2.72 1.71
C ASN A 190 -11.25 -3.11 1.34
N PRO A 191 -11.06 -3.70 0.14
CA PRO A 191 -9.75 -3.75 -0.48
C PRO A 191 -9.41 -2.38 -1.08
N THR A 192 -8.13 -2.07 -1.24
CA THR A 192 -7.72 -0.80 -1.83
C THR A 192 -6.43 -0.93 -2.63
N LEU A 193 -6.45 -0.35 -3.82
CA LEU A 193 -5.35 -0.14 -4.75
C LEU A 193 -5.22 1.37 -5.08
N VAL A 194 -5.80 2.24 -4.24
CA VAL A 194 -5.76 3.72 -4.39
C VAL A 194 -4.33 4.24 -4.32
N ASP A 195 -3.45 3.53 -3.62
CA ASP A 195 -2.04 3.86 -3.52
C ASP A 195 -1.22 3.04 -4.54
N TYR A 196 -1.37 1.72 -4.52
CA TYR A 196 -0.63 0.78 -5.36
C TYR A 196 -1.28 -0.62 -5.29
N TYR A 197 -0.87 -1.50 -6.22
CA TYR A 197 -0.97 -2.95 -6.10
C TYR A 197 0.37 -3.55 -5.68
N GLY A 198 0.39 -4.32 -4.59
CA GLY A 198 1.58 -4.99 -4.08
C GLY A 198 1.40 -6.50 -3.86
N LEU A 199 0.22 -6.95 -3.41
CA LEU A 199 -0.08 -8.36 -3.17
C LEU A 199 -1.48 -8.71 -3.71
N PRO A 200 -1.70 -9.96 -4.17
CA PRO A 200 -3.00 -10.39 -4.68
C PRO A 200 -3.96 -10.74 -3.52
N LEU A 201 -4.47 -9.71 -2.85
CA LEU A 201 -5.38 -9.83 -1.73
C LEU A 201 -6.85 -9.79 -2.16
N SER A 202 -7.65 -10.59 -1.47
CA SER A 202 -9.11 -10.56 -1.56
C SER A 202 -9.74 -10.91 -0.23
N PHE A 203 -11.03 -10.62 -0.07
CA PHE A 203 -11.78 -11.15 1.07
C PHE A 203 -13.15 -11.68 0.69
N SER A 204 -13.65 -12.54 1.56
CA SER A 204 -15.07 -12.85 1.66
C SER A 204 -15.55 -12.58 3.08
N ILE A 205 -16.80 -12.18 3.22
CA ILE A 205 -17.43 -11.94 4.51
C ILE A 205 -18.77 -12.62 4.55
N ASN A 206 -18.93 -13.52 5.51
CA ASN A 206 -20.15 -14.28 5.73
C ASN A 206 -20.85 -13.75 6.98
N PHE A 207 -22.11 -13.33 6.85
CA PHE A 207 -22.87 -12.72 7.95
C PHE A 207 -24.36 -12.95 7.81
N LEU A 208 -25.08 -12.88 8.92
CA LEU A 208 -26.53 -12.85 8.99
C LEU A 208 -26.98 -11.41 8.75
N ASP A 209 -27.52 -11.13 7.57
CA ASP A 209 -28.01 -9.81 7.18
C ASP A 209 -29.31 -9.46 7.93
N GLN A 210 -29.16 -8.63 8.95
CA GLN A 210 -30.23 -8.15 9.82
C GLN A 210 -31.07 -7.00 9.21
N THR A 211 -30.74 -6.56 7.99
CA THR A 211 -31.53 -5.57 7.24
C THR A 211 -32.68 -6.23 6.46
N LYS A 212 -32.62 -7.55 6.26
CA LYS A 212 -33.69 -8.34 5.64
C LYS A 212 -34.67 -8.86 6.69
N ASN A 213 -35.93 -9.05 6.29
CA ASN A 213 -36.97 -9.63 7.14
C ASN A 213 -37.64 -10.82 6.42
N PRO A 214 -37.39 -12.07 6.86
CA PRO A 214 -36.50 -12.47 7.96
C PRO A 214 -35.01 -12.24 7.63
N PRO A 215 -34.12 -12.21 8.64
CA PRO A 215 -32.67 -12.15 8.40
C PRO A 215 -32.19 -13.33 7.56
N ILE A 216 -31.27 -13.08 6.63
CA ILE A 216 -30.73 -14.10 5.69
C ILE A 216 -29.22 -14.27 5.86
N GLN A 217 -28.71 -15.47 5.65
CA GLN A 217 -27.27 -15.68 5.57
C GLN A 217 -26.76 -15.14 4.23
N THR A 218 -25.83 -14.20 4.28
CA THR A 218 -25.27 -13.52 3.13
C THR A 218 -23.76 -13.74 3.10
N THR A 219 -23.20 -13.95 1.91
CA THR A 219 -21.76 -13.90 1.69
C THR A 219 -21.47 -12.86 0.63
N GLN A 220 -20.57 -11.92 0.94
CA GLN A 220 -20.08 -10.92 -0.01
C GLN A 220 -18.58 -11.11 -0.22
N PHE A 221 -18.10 -10.66 -1.38
CA PHE A 221 -16.74 -10.84 -1.86
C PHE A 221 -16.22 -9.51 -2.40
N ALA A 222 -14.93 -9.24 -2.24
CA ALA A 222 -14.28 -8.07 -2.79
C ALA A 222 -12.78 -8.31 -2.99
N GLY A 223 -12.15 -7.49 -3.83
CA GLY A 223 -10.72 -7.58 -4.17
C GLY A 223 -10.48 -8.30 -5.49
N LEU A 224 -9.23 -8.65 -5.75
CA LEU A 224 -8.86 -9.40 -6.95
C LEU A 224 -9.28 -10.87 -6.81
N PRO A 225 -9.69 -11.56 -7.88
CA PRO A 225 -10.05 -12.97 -7.79
C PRO A 225 -8.92 -13.81 -7.18
N PRO A 226 -9.18 -14.66 -6.18
CA PRO A 226 -8.14 -15.48 -5.53
C PRO A 226 -7.52 -16.54 -6.44
N THR A 227 -8.06 -16.69 -7.65
CA THR A 227 -7.52 -17.56 -8.71
C THR A 227 -6.48 -16.85 -9.58
N LEU A 228 -6.35 -15.52 -9.52
CA LEU A 228 -5.31 -14.80 -10.25
C LEU A 228 -4.02 -14.83 -9.44
N THR A 229 -2.96 -15.35 -10.06
CA THR A 229 -1.62 -15.30 -9.50
C THR A 229 -1.06 -13.87 -9.57
N SER A 230 -0.13 -13.53 -8.68
CA SER A 230 0.58 -12.24 -8.75
C SER A 230 1.30 -12.07 -10.08
N LEU A 231 1.91 -13.14 -10.60
CA LEU A 231 2.55 -13.13 -11.92
C LEU A 231 1.57 -12.78 -13.04
N GLU A 232 0.38 -13.39 -13.07
CA GLU A 232 -0.66 -13.09 -14.05
C GLU A 232 -1.15 -11.64 -13.94
N ILE A 233 -1.32 -11.10 -12.74
CA ILE A 233 -1.76 -9.71 -12.56
C ILE A 233 -0.75 -8.74 -13.17
N PHE A 234 0.53 -8.88 -12.83
CA PHE A 234 1.58 -8.05 -13.44
C PHE A 234 1.70 -8.25 -14.95
N THR A 235 1.54 -9.48 -15.44
CA THR A 235 1.59 -9.78 -16.87
C THR A 235 0.41 -9.16 -17.60
N ARG A 236 -0.83 -9.29 -17.08
CA ARG A 236 -2.03 -8.65 -17.65
C ARG A 236 -1.92 -7.14 -17.64
N TYR A 237 -1.36 -6.54 -16.59
CA TYR A 237 -1.09 -5.10 -16.58
C TYR A 237 -0.12 -4.72 -17.69
N THR A 238 1.00 -5.44 -17.81
CA THR A 238 2.02 -5.17 -18.85
C THR A 238 1.47 -5.38 -20.26
N ASP A 239 0.71 -6.46 -20.49
CA ASP A 239 0.07 -6.76 -21.76
C ASP A 239 -0.96 -5.69 -22.14
N ALA A 240 -1.72 -5.18 -21.17
CA ALA A 240 -2.65 -4.06 -21.39
C ALA A 240 -1.93 -2.79 -21.83
N LEU A 241 -0.67 -2.56 -21.46
CA LEU A 241 0.08 -1.39 -21.95
C LEU A 241 0.34 -1.47 -23.46
N THR A 242 0.44 -2.68 -24.03
CA THR A 242 0.75 -2.88 -25.46
C THR A 242 -0.38 -2.43 -26.40
N SER A 243 -1.60 -2.23 -25.89
CA SER A 243 -2.73 -1.68 -26.66
C SER A 243 -2.78 -0.16 -26.66
N LEU A 244 -1.90 0.51 -25.90
CA LEU A 244 -1.88 1.97 -25.84
C LEU A 244 -1.22 2.58 -27.09
N PRO A 245 -1.59 3.82 -27.46
CA PRO A 245 -0.88 4.55 -28.50
C PRO A 245 0.60 4.75 -28.19
N ALA A 246 1.39 4.87 -29.25
CA ALA A 246 2.82 5.14 -29.13
C ALA A 246 3.06 6.47 -28.37
N GLY A 247 3.89 6.42 -27.33
CA GLY A 247 4.20 7.58 -26.48
C GLY A 247 3.39 7.65 -25.19
N THR A 248 2.20 7.04 -25.13
CA THR A 248 1.39 6.91 -23.91
C THR A 248 1.85 5.72 -23.05
N GLU A 249 2.17 4.60 -23.69
CA GLU A 249 2.65 3.37 -23.04
C GLU A 249 3.79 3.62 -22.04
N PRO A 250 4.90 4.32 -22.38
CA PRO A 250 6.01 4.51 -21.44
C PRO A 250 5.63 5.25 -20.15
N LYS A 251 4.53 6.02 -20.15
CA LYS A 251 4.08 6.78 -18.97
C LYS A 251 3.36 5.91 -17.98
N TRP A 252 2.45 5.06 -18.46
CA TRP A 252 1.76 4.07 -17.64
C TRP A 252 2.69 2.92 -17.23
N ALA A 253 3.69 2.60 -18.06
CA ALA A 253 4.76 1.66 -17.72
C ALA A 253 5.63 2.16 -16.56
N ALA A 254 5.86 3.47 -16.43
CA ALA A 254 6.68 4.05 -15.37
C ALA A 254 6.09 3.85 -13.95
N LEU A 255 4.80 3.54 -13.84
CA LEU A 255 4.15 3.19 -12.57
C LEU A 255 4.51 1.78 -12.09
N HIS A 256 5.01 0.91 -12.97
CA HIS A 256 5.42 -0.44 -12.62
C HIS A 256 6.81 -0.41 -11.99
N LEU A 257 6.87 -0.60 -10.68
CA LEU A 257 8.13 -0.68 -9.95
C LEU A 257 8.70 -2.09 -10.05
N THR A 258 9.97 -2.14 -10.41
CA THR A 258 10.72 -3.38 -10.61
C THR A 258 12.05 -3.30 -9.89
N TYR A 259 12.59 -4.44 -9.51
CA TYR A 259 13.90 -4.59 -8.91
C TYR A 259 14.70 -5.57 -9.77
N THR A 260 15.97 -5.27 -10.05
CA THR A 260 16.84 -6.22 -10.74
C THR A 260 17.71 -6.93 -9.72
N PRO A 261 17.45 -8.20 -9.40
CA PRO A 261 18.33 -8.98 -8.55
C PRO A 261 19.68 -9.23 -9.21
N PRO A 262 20.70 -9.61 -8.42
CA PRO A 262 22.02 -10.01 -8.89
C PRO A 262 22.01 -11.13 -9.93
N SER A 263 21.00 -12.00 -9.86
CA SER A 263 20.76 -13.06 -10.83
C SER A 263 20.34 -12.55 -12.22
N GLY A 264 20.15 -11.23 -12.39
CA GLY A 264 19.89 -10.55 -13.65
C GLY A 264 18.44 -10.60 -14.12
N SER A 265 17.55 -11.31 -13.43
CA SER A 265 16.14 -11.46 -13.83
C SER A 265 15.28 -10.41 -13.15
N LEU A 266 14.82 -9.41 -13.90
CA LEU A 266 13.97 -8.32 -13.41
C LEU A 266 12.76 -8.86 -12.60
N GLY A 267 12.76 -8.60 -11.29
CA GLY A 267 11.69 -8.89 -10.36
C GLY A 267 10.65 -7.77 -10.32
N LYS A 268 9.39 -8.16 -10.13
CA LYS A 268 8.24 -7.23 -10.06
C LYS A 268 7.96 -6.89 -8.60
N LEU A 269 7.90 -5.61 -8.25
CA LEU A 269 7.65 -5.15 -6.87
C LEU A 269 6.19 -4.78 -6.65
N ARG A 270 5.72 -3.80 -7.42
CA ARG A 270 4.38 -3.21 -7.28
C ARG A 270 4.01 -2.38 -8.51
N VAL A 271 2.74 -2.07 -8.66
CA VAL A 271 2.26 -1.07 -9.63
C VAL A 271 1.69 0.09 -8.84
N LEU A 272 2.32 1.26 -8.91
CA LEU A 272 1.82 2.47 -8.25
C LEU A 272 0.56 2.98 -8.95
N SER A 273 -0.37 3.53 -8.18
CA SER A 273 -1.45 4.32 -8.75
C SER A 273 -0.90 5.62 -9.36
N PRO A 274 -1.62 6.25 -10.33
CA PRO A 274 -1.27 7.58 -10.80
C PRO A 274 -1.36 8.63 -9.68
N ASN A 275 -2.23 8.42 -8.68
CA ASN A 275 -2.31 9.26 -7.48
C ASN A 275 -0.97 9.34 -6.75
N GLN A 276 -0.24 8.23 -6.62
CA GLN A 276 1.11 8.23 -6.03
C GLN A 276 2.17 8.66 -7.05
N GLY A 277 2.12 8.14 -8.28
CA GLY A 277 3.12 8.43 -9.31
C GLY A 277 3.22 9.92 -9.70
N ILE A 278 2.11 10.68 -9.61
CA ILE A 278 2.08 12.11 -9.97
C ILE A 278 2.57 13.03 -8.85
N GLN A 279 2.81 12.51 -7.64
CA GLN A 279 3.20 13.33 -6.50
C GLN A 279 4.60 13.90 -6.70
N THR A 280 4.69 15.22 -6.89
CA THR A 280 5.97 15.93 -6.94
C THR A 280 6.49 16.21 -5.53
N ASN A 281 7.76 15.85 -5.26
CA ASN A 281 8.60 16.31 -4.15
C ASN A 281 7.97 16.32 -2.74
N SER A 282 8.37 15.35 -1.92
CA SER A 282 8.45 15.59 -0.47
C SER A 282 9.62 16.55 -0.23
N PRO A 283 9.53 17.56 0.66
CA PRO A 283 10.64 18.45 0.98
C PRO A 283 11.88 17.72 1.55
N ALA A 284 11.77 16.43 1.89
CA ALA A 284 12.88 15.61 2.36
C ALA A 284 13.69 14.94 1.23
N PHE A 285 13.10 14.69 0.04
CA PHE A 285 13.75 13.95 -1.05
C PHE A 285 13.24 14.42 -2.42
N LEU A 286 14.14 14.90 -3.28
CA LEU A 286 13.85 15.31 -4.66
C LEU A 286 13.69 14.06 -5.54
N ILE A 287 12.46 13.57 -5.69
CA ILE A 287 12.12 12.52 -6.64
C ILE A 287 11.27 13.16 -7.73
N ASN A 288 11.72 13.05 -8.99
CA ASN A 288 10.91 13.44 -10.13
C ASN A 288 9.61 12.60 -10.15
N PRO A 289 8.44 13.18 -10.45
CA PRO A 289 7.21 12.40 -10.52
C PRO A 289 7.37 11.29 -11.56
N LEU A 290 6.95 10.07 -11.19
CA LEU A 290 6.99 8.91 -12.09
C LEU A 290 5.91 9.02 -13.18
N PHE A 291 4.82 9.73 -12.90
CA PHE A 291 3.72 9.97 -13.82
C PHE A 291 3.63 11.45 -14.23
N PRO A 292 3.29 11.76 -15.50
CA PRO A 292 3.24 13.15 -15.97
C PRO A 292 2.25 14.01 -15.20
N ILE A 293 2.72 15.14 -14.66
CA ILE A 293 1.87 16.11 -13.97
C ILE A 293 0.88 16.81 -14.90
N ASP A 294 1.12 16.73 -16.21
CA ASP A 294 0.41 17.38 -17.30
C ASP A 294 -0.32 16.38 -18.21
N TYR A 295 -0.61 15.17 -17.72
CA TYR A 295 -1.26 14.09 -18.48
C TYR A 295 -2.54 14.53 -19.24
N PHE A 296 -3.46 15.25 -18.60
CA PHE A 296 -4.68 15.78 -19.24
C PHE A 296 -4.49 17.13 -19.95
N LEU A 297 -3.31 17.74 -19.82
CA LEU A 297 -3.02 19.13 -20.16
C LEU A 297 -2.20 19.32 -21.44
N ALA A 298 -1.49 18.28 -21.89
CA ALA A 298 -0.55 18.37 -23.00
C ALA A 298 -0.69 17.21 -24.00
N ASN A 299 -0.75 17.57 -25.28
CA ASN A 299 -0.75 16.73 -26.50
C ASN A 299 0.57 15.96 -26.70
N GLY A 300 1.45 15.95 -25.69
CA GLY A 300 2.66 15.15 -25.71
C GLY A 300 2.43 13.68 -25.37
N PHE A 301 1.24 13.33 -24.85
CA PHE A 301 0.95 12.00 -24.31
C PHE A 301 -0.17 11.27 -25.03
N THR A 302 -0.88 11.96 -25.89
CA THR A 302 -2.14 11.58 -26.48
C THR A 302 -2.35 12.46 -27.71
N ASP A 303 -3.16 12.04 -28.70
CA ASP A 303 -3.23 12.73 -30.01
C ASP A 303 -3.92 14.12 -29.98
N CYS A 304 -4.28 14.64 -28.80
CA CYS A 304 -4.87 15.97 -28.64
C CYS A 304 -4.68 16.56 -27.23
N ASP A 305 -5.23 17.75 -26.96
CA ASP A 305 -5.29 18.32 -25.62
C ASP A 305 -6.72 18.14 -25.07
N TRP A 306 -6.98 17.09 -24.27
CA TRP A 306 -8.34 16.79 -23.76
C TRP A 306 -8.95 17.97 -23.00
N LEU A 307 -8.15 18.63 -22.15
CA LEU A 307 -8.62 19.78 -21.41
C LEU A 307 -8.91 20.98 -22.33
N ASP A 308 -8.18 21.14 -23.44
CA ASP A 308 -8.45 22.18 -24.43
C ASP A 308 -9.76 21.93 -25.20
N LEU A 309 -10.07 20.68 -25.50
CA LEU A 309 -11.32 20.36 -26.20
C LEU A 309 -12.54 20.45 -25.28
N THR A 310 -12.39 20.09 -24.01
CA THR A 310 -13.51 20.05 -23.06
C THR A 310 -13.74 21.38 -22.35
N TRP A 311 -12.66 22.05 -21.95
CA TRP A 311 -12.69 23.15 -20.98
C TRP A 311 -11.99 24.41 -21.50
N LYS A 312 -10.72 24.35 -21.86
CA LYS A 312 -9.93 25.54 -22.19
C LYS A 312 -10.17 25.98 -23.62
N ASN A 313 -10.69 27.18 -23.82
CA ASN A 313 -10.44 27.84 -25.11
C ASN A 313 -10.29 29.36 -25.02
N ALA A 314 -9.22 29.86 -25.65
CA ALA A 314 -9.00 31.26 -26.00
C ALA A 314 -9.83 31.74 -27.22
N GLY A 315 -10.72 30.89 -27.76
CA GLY A 315 -11.47 31.11 -29.00
C GLY A 315 -12.91 30.58 -29.07
N ASN A 316 -13.58 30.32 -27.95
CA ASN A 316 -15.01 29.93 -27.88
C ASN A 316 -15.44 28.58 -28.51
N THR A 317 -14.57 27.57 -28.56
CA THR A 317 -14.89 26.23 -29.11
C THR A 317 -14.78 25.08 -28.11
N ALA A 318 -14.49 25.34 -26.82
CA ALA A 318 -14.47 24.26 -25.84
C ALA A 318 -15.90 23.73 -25.62
N PHE A 319 -16.04 22.42 -25.39
CA PHE A 319 -17.33 21.76 -25.25
C PHE A 319 -18.25 22.47 -24.25
N TYR A 320 -17.74 22.72 -23.03
CA TYR A 320 -18.51 23.29 -21.93
C TYR A 320 -18.72 24.82 -21.98
N GLN A 321 -18.26 25.50 -23.05
CA GLN A 321 -18.64 26.90 -23.32
C GLN A 321 -20.00 27.00 -24.02
N SER A 322 -20.43 25.94 -24.71
CA SER A 322 -21.69 25.91 -25.47
C SER A 322 -22.70 24.90 -24.93
N GLN A 323 -22.23 23.90 -24.15
CA GLN A 323 -23.05 22.85 -23.58
C GLN A 323 -22.82 22.82 -22.07
N PRO A 324 -23.80 23.17 -21.23
CA PRO A 324 -23.59 23.10 -19.79
C PRO A 324 -23.44 21.67 -19.28
N LEU A 325 -22.63 21.50 -18.24
CA LEU A 325 -22.57 20.26 -17.46
C LEU A 325 -23.64 20.29 -16.35
N PHE A 326 -24.37 19.20 -16.17
CA PHE A 326 -25.33 19.06 -15.08
C PHE A 326 -24.92 17.91 -14.16
N ILE A 327 -24.95 18.17 -12.84
CA ILE A 327 -24.55 17.23 -11.79
C ILE A 327 -25.71 17.05 -10.82
N ASP A 328 -26.11 15.80 -10.59
CA ASP A 328 -27.06 15.46 -9.54
C ASP A 328 -26.29 15.21 -8.24
N LEU A 329 -26.52 16.05 -7.24
CA LEU A 329 -25.85 16.03 -5.95
C LEU A 329 -26.64 15.23 -4.90
N SER A 330 -27.82 14.71 -5.24
CA SER A 330 -28.72 14.04 -4.30
C SER A 330 -28.10 12.82 -3.64
N THR A 331 -27.15 12.15 -4.29
CA THR A 331 -26.44 11.00 -3.73
C THR A 331 -25.32 11.40 -2.76
N SER A 332 -24.75 12.58 -2.90
CA SER A 332 -23.74 13.14 -1.98
C SER A 332 -24.38 13.86 -0.79
N GLY A 333 -25.61 14.35 -0.96
CA GLY A 333 -26.49 14.80 0.11
C GLY A 333 -27.93 14.80 -0.39
N PRO A 334 -28.88 14.10 0.26
CA PRO A 334 -30.24 13.89 -0.26
C PRO A 334 -31.03 15.19 -0.49
N THR A 335 -30.59 16.28 0.11
CA THR A 335 -31.19 17.61 -0.03
C THR A 335 -30.46 18.52 -1.03
N PHE A 336 -29.27 18.17 -1.52
CA PHE A 336 -28.39 19.08 -2.28
C PHE A 336 -28.86 19.40 -3.70
N GLY A 337 -29.77 18.61 -4.29
CA GLY A 337 -30.38 18.92 -5.58
C GLY A 337 -29.40 18.84 -6.76
N VAL A 338 -29.47 19.80 -7.68
CA VAL A 338 -28.73 19.80 -8.96
C VAL A 338 -27.82 21.02 -9.06
N ALA A 339 -26.61 20.82 -9.60
CA ALA A 339 -25.70 21.89 -10.00
C ALA A 339 -25.53 21.97 -11.51
N LYS A 340 -25.33 23.19 -12.01
CA LYS A 340 -25.03 23.51 -13.41
C LYS A 340 -23.62 24.09 -13.51
N GLY A 341 -22.81 23.55 -14.40
CA GLY A 341 -21.47 24.03 -14.74
C GLY A 341 -21.43 24.63 -16.14
N ASP A 342 -20.84 25.82 -16.29
CA ASP A 342 -20.53 26.43 -17.59
C ASP A 342 -19.11 26.97 -17.58
N VAL A 343 -18.38 26.86 -18.70
CA VAL A 343 -17.08 27.53 -18.83
C VAL A 343 -17.28 28.94 -19.36
N ASP A 344 -16.72 29.93 -18.66
CA ASP A 344 -16.80 31.32 -19.09
C ASP A 344 -15.71 31.71 -20.12
N ASN A 345 -15.79 32.94 -20.63
CA ASN A 345 -14.84 33.46 -21.62
C ASN A 345 -13.40 33.62 -21.08
N SER A 346 -13.20 33.52 -19.76
CA SER A 346 -11.87 33.54 -19.13
C SER A 346 -11.29 32.13 -18.90
N GLY A 347 -12.04 31.08 -19.26
CA GLY A 347 -11.64 29.69 -19.08
C GLY A 347 -11.90 29.15 -17.68
N VAL A 348 -12.68 29.85 -16.85
CA VAL A 348 -13.09 29.38 -15.53
C VAL A 348 -14.35 28.53 -15.68
N PHE A 349 -14.33 27.30 -15.17
CA PHE A 349 -15.51 26.44 -15.11
C PHE A 349 -16.30 26.76 -13.84
N LYS A 350 -17.46 27.39 -14.03
CA LYS A 350 -18.30 27.92 -12.96
C LYS A 350 -19.46 26.99 -12.70
N PHE A 351 -19.46 26.37 -11.54
CA PHE A 351 -20.58 25.57 -11.07
C PHE A 351 -21.44 26.37 -10.12
N VAL A 352 -22.76 26.29 -10.30
CA VAL A 352 -23.76 26.91 -9.43
C VAL A 352 -24.80 25.85 -9.05
N ALA A 353 -25.07 25.69 -7.76
CA ALA A 353 -26.21 24.91 -7.30
C ALA A 353 -27.51 25.64 -7.66
N ILE A 354 -28.35 25.04 -8.51
CA ILE A 354 -29.56 25.66 -9.06
C ILE A 354 -30.84 25.17 -8.38
N SER A 355 -30.75 24.13 -7.55
CA SER A 355 -31.85 23.61 -6.76
C SER A 355 -31.32 22.93 -5.49
N GLY A 356 -32.21 22.64 -4.54
CA GLY A 356 -31.87 21.98 -3.29
C GLY A 356 -31.27 22.90 -2.23
N GLU A 357 -30.77 22.28 -1.17
CA GLU A 357 -30.04 22.94 -0.09
C GLU A 357 -28.73 23.53 -0.61
N GLY A 358 -28.46 24.78 -0.26
CA GLY A 358 -27.28 25.50 -0.76
C GLY A 358 -27.45 26.04 -2.17
N THR A 359 -28.68 26.14 -2.70
CA THR A 359 -28.96 26.89 -3.94
C THR A 359 -28.25 28.26 -3.92
N GLY A 360 -27.53 28.58 -5.01
CA GLY A 360 -26.68 29.77 -5.13
C GLY A 360 -25.24 29.58 -4.65
N SER A 361 -24.90 28.44 -4.03
CA SER A 361 -23.50 28.10 -3.74
C SER A 361 -22.75 27.83 -5.03
N THR A 362 -21.48 28.23 -5.08
CA THR A 362 -20.65 28.12 -6.28
C THR A 362 -19.33 27.43 -6.02
N LEU A 363 -18.84 26.75 -7.04
CA LEU A 363 -17.47 26.26 -7.16
C LEU A 363 -16.92 26.77 -8.51
N ASP A 364 -16.00 27.72 -8.44
CA ASP A 364 -15.34 28.29 -9.60
C ASP A 364 -13.95 27.67 -9.72
N LEU A 365 -13.77 26.87 -10.78
CA LEU A 365 -12.53 26.19 -11.07
C LEU A 365 -11.77 26.97 -12.16
N PRO A 366 -10.64 27.63 -11.85
CA PRO A 366 -9.77 28.18 -12.87
C PRO A 366 -9.16 27.06 -13.70
N LEU A 367 -8.53 27.34 -14.83
CA LEU A 367 -7.86 26.28 -15.59
C LEU A 367 -6.75 25.63 -14.72
N PRO A 368 -6.74 24.30 -14.53
CA PRO A 368 -5.73 23.63 -13.74
C PRO A 368 -4.37 23.67 -14.46
N THR A 369 -3.29 23.81 -13.70
CA THR A 369 -1.91 23.71 -14.21
C THR A 369 -1.31 22.32 -14.05
N SER A 370 -2.04 21.40 -13.40
CA SER A 370 -1.65 20.00 -13.23
C SER A 370 -2.87 19.08 -13.20
N SER A 371 -2.67 17.85 -13.68
CA SER A 371 -3.60 16.72 -13.58
C SER A 371 -3.69 16.15 -12.16
N LYS A 372 -2.78 16.57 -11.26
CA LYS A 372 -2.68 16.07 -9.88
C LYS A 372 -4.03 16.07 -9.17
N ALA A 373 -4.75 17.19 -9.19
CA ALA A 373 -6.01 17.32 -8.47
C ALA A 373 -7.04 16.25 -8.84
N PHE A 374 -7.08 15.79 -10.10
CA PHE A 374 -8.02 14.75 -10.52
C PHE A 374 -7.62 13.36 -9.96
N PHE A 375 -6.33 13.00 -10.07
CA PHE A 375 -5.84 11.71 -9.57
C PHE A 375 -5.82 11.63 -8.03
N THR A 376 -5.50 12.73 -7.34
CA THR A 376 -5.56 12.82 -5.88
C THR A 376 -6.97 13.10 -5.37
N SER A 377 -7.87 13.52 -6.26
CA SER A 377 -9.25 13.90 -5.96
C SER A 377 -9.38 14.95 -4.86
N THR A 378 -8.38 15.83 -4.68
CA THR A 378 -8.44 16.93 -3.72
C THR A 378 -8.36 18.31 -4.39
N LEU A 379 -9.29 19.19 -3.99
CA LEU A 379 -9.27 20.61 -4.38
C LEU A 379 -8.02 21.35 -3.90
N THR A 380 -7.31 20.85 -2.88
CA THR A 380 -6.08 21.49 -2.36
C THR A 380 -4.90 21.38 -3.32
N ASP A 381 -4.88 20.34 -4.16
CA ASP A 381 -3.85 20.17 -5.19
C ASP A 381 -4.16 20.96 -6.47
N TYR A 382 -5.30 21.66 -6.49
CA TYR A 382 -5.77 22.41 -7.64
C TYR A 382 -5.12 23.80 -7.67
N ILE A 383 -4.40 24.10 -8.75
CA ILE A 383 -3.64 25.34 -8.92
C ILE A 383 -4.03 25.98 -10.26
N PRO A 384 -4.45 27.27 -10.27
CA PRO A 384 -4.69 28.16 -9.13
C PRO A 384 -5.82 27.67 -8.21
N ALA A 385 -5.83 28.08 -6.94
CA ALA A 385 -6.82 27.59 -5.97
C ALA A 385 -8.28 27.90 -6.42
N PRO A 386 -9.20 26.93 -6.32
CA PRO A 386 -10.62 27.13 -6.56
C PRO A 386 -11.24 28.20 -5.68
N THR A 387 -12.25 28.91 -6.20
CA THR A 387 -13.06 29.83 -5.39
C THR A 387 -14.38 29.16 -5.02
N ILE A 388 -14.69 29.13 -3.72
CA ILE A 388 -15.92 28.54 -3.18
C ILE A 388 -16.74 29.66 -2.53
N THR A 389 -18.02 29.77 -2.90
CA THR A 389 -18.97 30.71 -2.29
C THR A 389 -20.17 29.93 -1.76
N GLY A 390 -20.62 30.23 -0.54
CA GLY A 390 -21.79 29.56 0.06
C GLY A 390 -21.44 28.26 0.78
N ASN A 391 -22.21 27.20 0.52
CA ASN A 391 -22.09 25.91 1.21
C ASN A 391 -20.91 25.08 0.67
N THR A 392 -19.89 24.88 1.50
CA THR A 392 -18.69 24.11 1.17
C THR A 392 -18.95 22.63 0.93
N ALA A 393 -19.98 22.04 1.55
CA ALA A 393 -20.36 20.64 1.32
C ALA A 393 -20.94 20.43 -0.08
N VAL A 394 -21.68 21.40 -0.60
CA VAL A 394 -22.19 21.41 -1.98
C VAL A 394 -21.03 21.51 -2.96
N ALA A 395 -20.05 22.40 -2.72
CA ALA A 395 -18.84 22.47 -3.54
C ALA A 395 -18.03 21.16 -3.52
N ALA A 396 -17.93 20.49 -2.37
CA ALA A 396 -17.28 19.19 -2.27
C ALA A 396 -18.02 18.09 -3.06
N ALA A 397 -19.36 18.09 -3.04
CA ALA A 397 -20.18 17.17 -3.82
C ALA A 397 -20.04 17.39 -5.33
N ILE A 398 -20.02 18.66 -5.77
CA ILE A 398 -19.73 19.03 -7.16
C ILE A 398 -18.37 18.49 -7.59
N TRP A 399 -17.33 18.71 -6.76
CA TRP A 399 -15.98 18.24 -7.05
C TRP A 399 -15.88 16.71 -7.08
N GLN A 400 -16.54 16.00 -6.16
CA GLN A 400 -16.58 14.54 -6.14
C GLN A 400 -17.08 13.99 -7.48
N ALA A 401 -18.24 14.48 -7.95
CA ALA A 401 -18.84 14.02 -9.20
C ALA A 401 -18.01 14.44 -10.43
N LEU A 402 -17.47 15.65 -10.44
CA LEU A 402 -16.61 16.13 -11.53
C LEU A 402 -15.33 15.31 -11.61
N SER A 403 -14.60 15.16 -10.51
CA SER A 403 -13.36 14.38 -10.45
C SER A 403 -13.60 12.94 -10.90
N ALA A 404 -14.66 12.30 -10.39
CA ALA A 404 -15.10 10.97 -10.81
C ALA A 404 -15.38 10.89 -12.32
N GLY A 405 -16.04 11.89 -12.90
CA GLY A 405 -16.31 11.97 -14.33
C GLY A 405 -15.05 12.13 -15.19
N VAL A 406 -14.06 12.88 -14.72
CA VAL A 406 -12.76 13.05 -15.42
C VAL A 406 -11.96 11.76 -15.39
N ILE A 407 -11.74 11.18 -14.21
CA ILE A 407 -10.88 9.99 -14.08
C ILE A 407 -11.46 8.74 -14.77
N THR A 408 -12.77 8.70 -15.00
CA THR A 408 -13.44 7.58 -15.70
C THR A 408 -13.56 7.80 -17.20
N GLY A 409 -13.18 8.96 -17.72
CA GLY A 409 -13.31 9.31 -19.15
C GLY A 409 -14.73 9.68 -19.57
N ILE A 410 -15.71 9.73 -18.65
CA ILE A 410 -17.10 10.07 -18.95
C ILE A 410 -17.24 11.52 -19.45
N ILE A 411 -16.33 12.40 -19.06
CA ILE A 411 -16.33 13.79 -19.49
C ILE A 411 -15.62 13.91 -20.85
N PRO A 412 -16.24 14.58 -21.86
CA PRO A 412 -17.45 15.37 -21.76
C PRO A 412 -18.77 14.57 -21.93
N ILE A 413 -19.83 15.07 -21.28
CA ILE A 413 -21.17 14.49 -21.33
C ILE A 413 -22.24 15.60 -21.42
N LEU A 414 -23.37 15.28 -22.06
CA LEU A 414 -24.53 16.16 -22.17
C LEU A 414 -25.57 15.83 -21.10
N GLY A 415 -26.25 16.86 -20.59
CA GLY A 415 -27.33 16.72 -19.62
C GLY A 415 -28.32 17.88 -19.67
N THR A 416 -29.36 17.80 -18.85
CA THR A 416 -30.31 18.90 -18.58
C THR A 416 -30.58 19.02 -17.09
N THR A 417 -31.34 20.03 -16.66
CA THR A 417 -31.78 20.16 -15.26
C THR A 417 -32.61 18.97 -14.80
N GLU A 418 -33.45 18.42 -15.68
CA GLU A 418 -34.31 17.26 -15.42
C GLU A 418 -33.58 15.92 -15.55
N ASN A 419 -32.42 15.92 -16.22
CA ASN A 419 -31.59 14.74 -16.44
C ASN A 419 -30.12 15.11 -16.30
N ALA A 420 -29.68 15.27 -15.04
CA ALA A 420 -28.31 15.58 -14.69
C ALA A 420 -27.49 14.26 -14.60
N PRO A 421 -26.66 13.94 -15.60
CA PRO A 421 -26.11 12.60 -15.75
C PRO A 421 -24.99 12.29 -14.75
N LEU A 422 -24.25 13.28 -14.24
CA LEU A 422 -23.18 12.98 -13.29
C LEU A 422 -23.77 12.75 -11.89
N SER A 423 -24.05 11.48 -11.59
CA SER A 423 -24.63 10.97 -10.35
C SER A 423 -24.09 9.58 -10.03
N GLN A 424 -24.12 9.15 -8.77
CA GLN A 424 -23.69 7.79 -8.42
C GLN A 424 -24.52 6.72 -9.16
N SER A 425 -25.82 6.94 -9.40
CA SER A 425 -26.65 5.98 -10.11
C SER A 425 -26.25 5.83 -11.58
N PHE A 426 -25.83 6.92 -12.21
CA PHE A 426 -25.31 6.91 -13.58
C PHE A 426 -23.99 6.16 -13.68
N PHE A 427 -23.02 6.44 -12.79
CA PHE A 427 -21.73 5.74 -12.80
C PHE A 427 -21.89 4.22 -12.65
N ARG A 428 -22.80 3.78 -11.78
CA ARG A 428 -23.08 2.34 -11.57
C ARG A 428 -23.71 1.62 -12.77
N GLN A 429 -24.26 2.37 -13.73
CA GLN A 429 -24.94 1.81 -14.90
C GLN A 429 -24.16 2.03 -16.21
N THR A 430 -23.09 2.81 -16.16
CA THR A 430 -22.34 3.24 -17.33
C THR A 430 -20.98 2.54 -17.36
N PRO A 431 -20.52 2.04 -18.52
CA PRO A 431 -19.14 1.58 -18.64
C PRO A 431 -18.15 2.67 -18.21
N LEU A 432 -17.27 2.33 -17.27
CA LEU A 432 -16.23 3.23 -16.77
C LEU A 432 -14.90 2.95 -17.46
N PHE A 433 -14.02 3.95 -17.49
CA PHE A 433 -12.66 3.84 -18.06
C PHE A 433 -12.69 3.49 -19.55
N VAL A 434 -13.50 4.23 -20.29
CA VAL A 434 -13.67 4.06 -21.74
C VAL A 434 -13.38 5.37 -22.46
N ASP A 435 -12.88 5.26 -23.70
CA ASP A 435 -12.70 6.43 -24.54
C ASP A 435 -14.04 7.04 -24.92
N ASN A 436 -14.11 8.36 -24.76
CA ASN A 436 -15.34 9.11 -24.97
C ASN A 436 -15.51 9.53 -26.43
N ALA A 437 -16.58 9.05 -27.06
CA ALA A 437 -16.90 9.37 -28.46
C ALA A 437 -17.20 10.85 -28.71
N ASN A 438 -17.50 11.65 -27.68
CA ASN A 438 -17.71 13.09 -27.81
C ASN A 438 -16.41 13.88 -28.05
N ILE A 439 -15.25 13.21 -28.04
CA ILE A 439 -13.92 13.81 -28.22
C ILE A 439 -13.26 13.31 -29.53
N LEU A 440 -14.03 12.87 -30.52
CA LEU A 440 -13.48 12.48 -31.84
C LEU A 440 -12.83 13.70 -32.52
N PRO A 441 -11.55 13.64 -32.96
CA PRO A 441 -10.78 12.45 -33.34
C PRO A 441 -9.69 11.98 -32.36
N CYS A 442 -9.75 12.34 -31.08
CA CYS A 442 -8.68 12.03 -30.12
C CYS A 442 -8.53 10.53 -29.83
N VAL A 443 -7.30 10.02 -29.85
CA VAL A 443 -6.96 8.67 -29.38
C VAL A 443 -6.54 8.76 -27.90
N GLY A 444 -7.22 8.01 -27.03
CA GLY A 444 -6.98 8.02 -25.58
C GLY A 444 -5.87 7.07 -25.13
N PRO A 445 -5.82 6.69 -23.84
CA PRO A 445 -6.86 6.85 -22.85
C PRO A 445 -6.90 8.23 -22.19
N TRP A 446 -8.09 8.85 -22.17
CA TRP A 446 -8.37 10.11 -21.45
C TRP A 446 -8.97 9.87 -20.07
N TYR A 447 -8.49 8.84 -19.41
CA TYR A 447 -9.00 8.36 -18.14
C TYR A 447 -7.87 7.68 -17.37
N ASP A 448 -8.17 7.28 -16.14
CA ASP A 448 -7.27 6.50 -15.30
C ASP A 448 -7.13 5.06 -15.85
N TYR A 449 -6.14 4.85 -16.72
CA TYR A 449 -5.87 3.56 -17.34
C TYR A 449 -5.44 2.50 -16.33
N TYR A 450 -4.74 2.90 -15.26
CA TYR A 450 -4.40 2.02 -14.15
C TYR A 450 -5.68 1.45 -13.52
N SER A 451 -6.63 2.31 -13.16
CA SER A 451 -7.92 1.88 -12.62
C SER A 451 -8.68 0.98 -13.60
N GLY A 452 -8.81 1.39 -14.86
CA GLY A 452 -9.52 0.61 -15.88
C GLY A 452 -8.91 -0.78 -16.08
N THR A 453 -7.58 -0.87 -16.10
CA THR A 453 -6.86 -2.13 -16.27
C THR A 453 -7.12 -3.08 -15.10
N PHE A 454 -7.00 -2.61 -13.85
CA PHE A 454 -7.26 -3.47 -12.69
C PHE A 454 -8.73 -3.87 -12.61
N ILE A 455 -9.68 -2.94 -12.77
CA ILE A 455 -11.12 -3.25 -12.74
C ILE A 455 -11.49 -4.30 -13.80
N ALA A 456 -10.88 -4.27 -14.98
CA ALA A 456 -11.07 -5.29 -16.02
C ALA A 456 -10.52 -6.69 -15.65
N MET A 457 -9.60 -6.80 -14.68
CA MET A 457 -9.14 -8.09 -14.15
C MET A 457 -10.13 -8.72 -13.17
N GLY A 458 -11.05 -7.93 -12.61
CA GLY A 458 -12.10 -8.41 -11.75
C GLY A 458 -12.97 -9.45 -12.45
N SER A 459 -13.35 -10.53 -11.76
CA SER A 459 -14.21 -11.57 -12.33
C SER A 459 -15.00 -12.34 -11.28
N GLY A 460 -16.10 -12.96 -11.70
CA GLY A 460 -16.99 -13.67 -10.81
C GLY A 460 -17.59 -12.73 -9.75
N ASN A 461 -17.42 -13.07 -8.48
CA ASN A 461 -17.86 -12.22 -7.36
C ASN A 461 -16.80 -11.18 -6.93
N TYR A 462 -15.62 -11.18 -7.56
CA TYR A 462 -14.46 -10.36 -7.19
C TYR A 462 -14.21 -9.28 -8.25
N THR A 463 -15.18 -8.38 -8.40
CA THR A 463 -15.18 -7.33 -9.44
C THR A 463 -15.03 -5.93 -8.89
N GLU A 464 -15.04 -5.77 -7.56
CA GLU A 464 -15.08 -4.47 -6.90
C GLU A 464 -13.95 -4.34 -5.88
N PHE A 465 -13.19 -3.25 -6.00
CA PHE A 465 -12.14 -2.79 -5.10
C PHE A 465 -11.78 -1.32 -5.43
N PHE A 466 -11.41 -0.52 -4.42
CA PHE A 466 -11.02 0.86 -4.67
C PHE A 466 -9.73 0.93 -5.50
N THR A 467 -9.77 1.62 -6.64
CA THR A 467 -8.55 2.01 -7.39
C THR A 467 -8.34 3.53 -7.41
N THR A 468 -9.34 4.28 -6.95
CA THR A 468 -9.37 5.74 -6.90
C THR A 468 -10.09 6.21 -5.63
N PRO A 469 -9.78 7.39 -5.05
CA PRO A 469 -10.41 7.88 -3.82
C PRO A 469 -11.95 7.93 -3.83
N TYR A 470 -12.58 8.04 -5.00
CA TYR A 470 -14.05 8.07 -5.15
C TYR A 470 -14.63 6.76 -5.71
N GLY A 471 -13.96 5.63 -5.51
CA GLY A 471 -14.43 4.32 -5.98
C GLY A 471 -15.82 3.93 -5.43
N ASP A 472 -16.20 4.42 -4.26
CA ASP A 472 -17.52 4.25 -3.63
C ASP A 472 -18.62 5.01 -4.38
N PHE A 473 -18.32 6.24 -4.80
CA PHE A 473 -19.20 7.05 -5.63
C PHE A 473 -19.38 6.44 -7.02
N LEU A 474 -18.32 5.82 -7.56
CA LEU A 474 -18.35 5.06 -8.80
C LEU A 474 -19.04 3.69 -8.68
N GLY A 475 -19.20 3.18 -7.46
CA GLY A 475 -19.76 1.86 -7.21
C GLY A 475 -18.81 0.70 -7.52
N ILE A 476 -17.51 0.95 -7.46
CA ILE A 476 -16.43 -0.04 -7.68
C ILE A 476 -15.63 -0.31 -6.41
N SER A 477 -15.97 0.26 -5.25
CA SER A 477 -15.12 0.23 -4.04
C SER A 477 -14.86 -1.15 -3.44
N GLY A 478 -15.74 -2.12 -3.67
CA GLY A 478 -15.71 -3.40 -2.96
C GLY A 478 -15.94 -3.26 -1.46
N GLU A 479 -16.52 -2.13 -1.03
CA GLU A 479 -16.84 -1.88 0.36
C GLU A 479 -18.01 -2.78 0.79
N VAL A 480 -17.79 -3.55 1.86
CA VAL A 480 -18.84 -4.31 2.52
C VAL A 480 -19.14 -3.72 3.88
N THR A 481 -20.39 -3.31 4.09
CA THR A 481 -20.92 -2.87 5.38
C THR A 481 -21.80 -3.95 6.02
N VAL A 482 -21.38 -4.45 7.18
CA VAL A 482 -22.19 -5.34 8.03
C VAL A 482 -22.72 -4.57 9.22
N THR A 483 -24.04 -4.52 9.39
CA THR A 483 -24.71 -3.81 10.48
C THR A 483 -25.15 -4.76 11.60
N LYS A 484 -25.42 -4.21 12.79
CA LYS A 484 -25.76 -4.94 14.03
C LYS A 484 -24.77 -6.04 14.35
N ILE A 485 -23.48 -5.70 14.31
CA ILE A 485 -22.43 -6.70 14.24
C ILE A 485 -22.35 -7.65 15.44
N ALA A 486 -22.82 -7.20 16.61
CA ALA A 486 -22.92 -8.02 17.81
C ALA A 486 -23.85 -9.26 17.65
N SER A 487 -24.80 -9.22 16.72
CA SER A 487 -25.74 -10.33 16.44
C SER A 487 -25.66 -10.88 15.02
N ALA A 488 -24.84 -10.27 14.15
CA ALA A 488 -24.70 -10.65 12.74
C ALA A 488 -23.94 -11.98 12.52
N LYS A 489 -23.28 -12.56 13.54
CA LYS A 489 -22.49 -13.80 13.42
C LYS A 489 -21.49 -13.74 12.26
N THR A 490 -20.79 -12.61 12.16
CA THR A 490 -19.88 -12.30 11.06
C THR A 490 -18.62 -13.16 11.10
N ASN A 491 -18.14 -13.58 9.94
CA ASN A 491 -16.80 -14.16 9.74
C ASN A 491 -16.15 -13.55 8.50
N VAL A 492 -14.96 -13.00 8.66
CA VAL A 492 -14.16 -12.41 7.58
C VAL A 492 -13.07 -13.40 7.20
N THR A 493 -12.93 -13.71 5.91
CA THR A 493 -11.83 -14.51 5.38
C THR A 493 -11.05 -13.69 4.36
N ILE A 494 -9.79 -13.40 4.65
CA ILE A 494 -8.86 -12.72 3.75
C ILE A 494 -7.97 -13.76 3.10
N THR A 495 -7.88 -13.75 1.77
CA THR A 495 -7.07 -14.69 1.00
C THR A 495 -5.89 -13.95 0.39
N LEU A 496 -4.68 -14.45 0.65
CA LEU A 496 -3.48 -14.11 -0.09
C LEU A 496 -3.32 -15.15 -1.21
N ALA A 497 -3.58 -14.74 -2.45
CA ALA A 497 -3.52 -15.65 -3.60
C ALA A 497 -2.07 -16.03 -3.96
N ASP A 498 -1.94 -16.94 -4.93
CA ASP A 498 -0.68 -17.50 -5.39
C ASP A 498 0.31 -16.42 -5.88
N MET A 499 1.52 -16.47 -5.34
CA MET A 499 2.63 -15.57 -5.66
C MET A 499 3.81 -16.30 -6.31
N THR A 500 3.63 -17.57 -6.67
CA THR A 500 4.64 -18.33 -7.41
C THR A 500 5.03 -17.61 -8.70
N GLY A 501 6.34 -17.60 -8.99
CA GLY A 501 6.90 -16.88 -10.13
C GLY A 501 7.18 -15.39 -9.89
N ILE A 502 6.85 -14.83 -8.72
CA ILE A 502 7.36 -13.52 -8.28
C ILE A 502 8.54 -13.76 -7.32
N PRO A 503 9.78 -13.40 -7.70
CA PRO A 503 10.91 -13.50 -6.79
C PRO A 503 10.71 -12.50 -5.65
N VAL A 504 10.78 -12.97 -4.41
CA VAL A 504 10.85 -12.08 -3.24
C VAL A 504 12.18 -11.35 -3.31
N PRO A 505 12.18 -10.00 -3.29
CA PRO A 505 13.41 -9.24 -3.22
C PRO A 505 14.19 -9.61 -1.98
N ASP A 506 15.49 -9.87 -2.16
CA ASP A 506 16.42 -10.09 -1.06
C ASP A 506 17.60 -9.13 -1.21
N PRO A 507 17.37 -7.82 -0.99
CA PRO A 507 18.43 -6.83 -1.11
C PRO A 507 19.53 -7.02 -0.06
N PHE A 508 19.30 -7.82 0.99
CA PHE A 508 20.24 -8.04 2.08
C PHE A 508 21.19 -9.22 1.85
N ASN A 509 20.85 -10.18 0.99
CA ASN A 509 21.75 -11.24 0.53
C ASN A 509 22.35 -10.96 -0.86
N ASP A 510 22.39 -9.70 -1.29
CA ASP A 510 23.08 -9.29 -2.51
C ASP A 510 24.60 -9.45 -2.37
N LEU A 511 25.17 -10.37 -3.15
CA LEU A 511 26.61 -10.65 -3.21
C LEU A 511 27.37 -9.73 -4.18
N ASN A 512 26.68 -8.84 -4.90
CA ASN A 512 27.30 -7.95 -5.88
C ASN A 512 28.20 -6.92 -5.23
N THR A 513 29.26 -6.60 -5.96
CA THR A 513 30.23 -5.59 -5.57
C THR A 513 29.73 -4.21 -5.99
N TYR A 514 29.36 -3.38 -5.01
CA TYR A 514 28.98 -1.99 -5.27
C TYR A 514 30.21 -1.10 -5.34
N THR A 515 30.26 -0.23 -6.35
CA THR A 515 31.30 0.80 -6.52
C THR A 515 30.68 2.16 -6.24
N VAL A 516 31.02 2.79 -5.11
CA VAL A 516 30.68 4.20 -4.88
C VAL A 516 31.81 5.05 -5.46
N THR A 517 31.47 5.94 -6.41
CA THR A 517 32.40 6.84 -7.08
C THR A 517 32.11 8.28 -6.66
N PHE A 518 33.02 8.91 -5.93
CA PHE A 518 32.95 10.35 -5.67
C PHE A 518 33.71 11.10 -6.77
N VAL A 519 33.02 12.00 -7.48
CA VAL A 519 33.61 12.86 -8.52
C VAL A 519 33.89 14.24 -7.91
N GLY A 520 35.16 14.68 -7.94
CA GLY A 520 35.54 16.04 -7.53
C GLY A 520 35.79 16.25 -6.03
N LEU A 521 36.45 15.30 -5.35
CA LEU A 521 36.82 15.49 -3.95
C LEU A 521 37.88 16.60 -3.78
N PRO A 522 37.69 17.57 -2.87
CA PRO A 522 38.71 18.58 -2.58
C PRO A 522 39.97 17.95 -1.98
N LEU A 523 41.11 18.64 -2.12
CA LEU A 523 42.48 18.14 -1.85
C LEU A 523 42.77 17.63 -0.42
N ASN A 524 41.87 17.79 0.55
CA ASN A 524 42.07 17.43 1.96
C ASN A 524 40.81 16.80 2.58
N VAL A 525 40.52 15.55 2.23
CA VAL A 525 39.42 14.77 2.84
C VAL A 525 40.00 13.77 3.84
N ALA A 526 39.57 13.88 5.10
CA ALA A 526 39.84 12.86 6.12
C ALA A 526 38.62 11.94 6.25
N VAL A 527 38.81 10.65 6.00
CA VAL A 527 37.79 9.61 6.16
C VAL A 527 38.06 8.86 7.45
N THR A 528 37.10 8.87 8.37
CA THR A 528 37.20 8.20 9.67
C THR A 528 36.21 7.04 9.72
N PHE A 529 36.68 5.86 10.14
CA PHE A 529 35.87 4.66 10.29
C PHE A 529 35.86 4.18 11.74
N GLY A 530 34.71 3.77 12.25
CA GLY A 530 34.68 3.03 13.51
C GLY A 530 33.29 2.59 13.95
N THR A 531 33.26 1.85 15.05
CA THR A 531 32.04 1.31 15.67
C THR A 531 31.42 2.28 16.69
N ASN A 532 32.10 3.40 16.98
CA ASN A 532 31.64 4.42 17.90
C ASN A 532 31.04 5.62 17.13
N PRO A 533 29.82 6.08 17.46
CA PRO A 533 29.26 7.29 16.88
C PRO A 533 30.04 8.57 17.24
N ASN A 534 30.89 8.54 18.28
CA ASN A 534 31.83 9.62 18.58
C ASN A 534 33.12 9.48 17.75
N PHE A 535 33.13 10.11 16.57
CA PHE A 535 34.20 10.07 15.57
C PHE A 535 35.59 10.52 16.05
N SER A 536 35.69 11.23 17.18
CA SER A 536 36.96 11.67 17.78
C SER A 536 37.80 10.54 18.38
N SER A 537 37.18 9.37 18.61
CA SER A 537 37.83 8.18 19.17
C SER A 537 38.05 7.05 18.16
N ASN A 538 37.62 7.25 16.91
CA ASN A 538 37.74 6.27 15.85
C ASN A 538 39.09 6.39 15.15
N PRO A 539 39.68 5.27 14.68
CA PRO A 539 40.92 5.32 13.91
C PRO A 539 40.73 6.14 12.63
N SER A 540 41.60 7.14 12.44
CA SER A 540 41.70 7.90 11.21
C SER A 540 42.49 7.09 10.17
N VAL A 541 41.97 7.01 8.94
CA VAL A 541 42.62 6.27 7.85
C VAL A 541 43.33 7.25 6.94
N SER A 542 44.65 7.13 6.83
CA SER A 542 45.44 7.82 5.80
C SER A 542 45.77 6.84 4.66
N SER A 543 45.45 7.26 3.43
CA SER A 543 45.88 6.82 2.09
C SER A 543 46.50 5.43 1.81
N GLY A 544 46.21 4.40 2.60
CA GLY A 544 46.69 3.03 2.38
C GLY A 544 45.64 2.02 2.82
N GLY A 545 45.36 1.04 1.95
CA GLY A 545 44.32 0.03 2.15
C GLY A 545 44.42 -0.68 3.51
N GLN A 546 43.32 -0.66 4.26
CA GLN A 546 43.17 -1.41 5.52
C GLN A 546 41.96 -2.33 5.41
N THR A 547 42.12 -3.56 5.88
CA THR A 547 41.04 -4.52 6.05
C THR A 547 40.49 -4.40 7.47
N PHE A 548 39.18 -4.17 7.61
CA PHE A 548 38.52 -4.14 8.92
C PHE A 548 37.85 -5.48 9.18
N ASN A 549 38.31 -6.20 10.20
CA ASN A 549 37.60 -7.38 10.69
C ASN A 549 36.44 -6.90 11.58
N THR A 550 35.23 -6.86 11.04
CA THR A 550 34.03 -6.62 11.84
C THR A 550 33.58 -7.92 12.50
N VAL A 551 33.09 -7.82 13.73
CA VAL A 551 32.35 -8.91 14.37
C VAL A 551 30.92 -8.88 13.81
N ALA A 552 30.32 -10.05 13.59
CA ALA A 552 28.93 -10.14 13.14
C ALA A 552 28.01 -9.27 14.02
N GLY A 553 27.24 -8.39 13.40
CA GLY A 553 26.31 -7.48 14.09
C GLY A 553 26.90 -6.14 14.57
N ALA A 554 28.15 -5.80 14.24
CA ALA A 554 28.72 -4.48 14.55
C ALA A 554 28.20 -3.40 13.59
N THR A 555 27.66 -2.30 14.12
CA THR A 555 27.33 -1.09 13.32
C THR A 555 28.61 -0.36 12.95
N MET A 556 28.78 0.00 11.67
CA MET A 556 29.88 0.83 11.20
C MET A 556 29.40 2.25 10.89
N TYR A 557 30.20 3.24 11.27
CA TYR A 557 29.96 4.66 11.00
C TYR A 557 31.04 5.20 10.04
N LEU A 558 30.62 5.98 9.04
CA LEU A 558 31.51 6.70 8.13
C LEU A 558 31.46 8.20 8.43
N GLY A 559 32.59 8.74 8.88
CA GLY A 559 32.77 10.18 9.04
C GLY A 559 33.58 10.71 7.87
N VAL A 560 33.10 11.77 7.20
CA VAL A 560 33.88 12.52 6.21
C VAL A 560 34.03 13.95 6.73
N THR A 561 35.25 14.30 7.13
CA THR A 561 35.53 15.63 7.71
C THR A 561 36.11 16.54 6.63
N TYR A 562 35.51 17.72 6.41
CA TYR A 562 36.04 18.76 5.53
C TYR A 562 36.64 19.92 6.33
N THR A 563 37.52 20.70 5.71
CA THR A 563 38.09 21.93 6.30
C THR A 563 37.06 23.05 6.54
N SER A 564 35.85 22.95 5.99
CA SER A 564 34.76 23.95 6.18
C SER A 564 33.40 23.35 6.59
N GLY A 565 33.38 22.17 7.21
CA GLY A 565 32.15 21.52 7.69
C GLY A 565 32.30 20.02 7.89
N ASN A 566 31.41 19.39 8.68
CA ASN A 566 31.43 17.95 8.94
C ASN A 566 30.28 17.26 8.18
N PHE A 567 30.57 16.19 7.43
CA PHE A 567 29.56 15.24 6.99
C PHE A 567 29.64 13.98 7.86
N GLN A 568 28.51 13.61 8.46
CA GLN A 568 28.39 12.42 9.30
C GLN A 568 27.30 11.52 8.70
N GLY A 569 27.65 10.31 8.29
CA GLY A 569 26.73 9.36 7.67
C GLY A 569 26.84 7.96 8.28
N ARG A 570 25.72 7.23 8.28
CA ARG A 570 25.71 5.81 8.65
C ARG A 570 25.88 4.98 7.37
N VAL A 571 26.80 4.02 7.37
CA VAL A 571 26.97 3.10 6.23
C VAL A 571 26.28 1.81 6.60
N TRP A 572 25.10 1.62 6.03
CA TRP A 572 24.49 0.31 5.92
C TRP A 572 24.97 -0.29 4.61
N GLY A 573 24.92 -1.60 4.47
CA GLY A 573 25.39 -2.33 3.30
C GLY A 573 24.82 -1.90 1.94
N THR A 574 24.09 -0.79 1.82
CA THR A 574 23.71 -0.17 0.53
C THR A 574 23.37 1.33 0.53
N HIS A 575 23.20 2.06 1.64
CA HIS A 575 22.85 3.50 1.57
C HIS A 575 23.52 4.37 2.66
N LEU A 576 24.03 5.55 2.26
CA LEU A 576 24.41 6.64 3.17
C LEU A 576 23.14 7.42 3.55
N ILE A 577 22.58 7.13 4.73
CA ILE A 577 21.37 7.81 5.24
C ILE A 577 21.78 8.90 6.26
N PRO A 578 21.30 10.16 6.11
CA PRO A 578 21.40 11.17 7.16
C PRO A 578 20.61 10.76 8.42
N SER A 579 21.19 11.02 9.58
CA SER A 579 20.82 10.49 10.90
C SER A 579 19.33 10.25 11.23
N GLY A 580 19.00 8.98 11.48
CA GLY A 580 17.90 8.48 12.33
C GLY A 580 18.33 7.15 12.98
N PRO A 581 17.77 6.75 14.14
CA PRO A 581 18.10 5.47 14.78
C PRO A 581 17.54 4.33 13.90
N ALA A 582 18.32 3.26 13.72
CA ALA A 582 18.08 2.24 12.69
C ALA A 582 17.93 0.85 13.31
N PRO A 583 17.17 -0.06 12.67
CA PRO A 583 17.07 -1.48 13.01
C PRO A 583 18.12 -2.32 12.28
N LYS A 584 18.84 -3.21 13.00
CA LYS A 584 20.05 -4.00 12.61
C LYS A 584 20.02 -4.70 11.23
N PRO A 585 21.16 -4.82 10.51
CA PRO A 585 21.31 -5.76 9.41
C PRO A 585 22.07 -7.03 9.88
N ILE A 586 21.61 -8.20 9.43
CA ILE A 586 22.35 -9.46 9.56
C ILE A 586 23.06 -9.68 8.22
N LEU A 587 24.36 -9.38 8.14
CA LEU A 587 25.22 -9.82 7.04
C LEU A 587 26.16 -10.93 7.57
N PRO A 588 26.18 -12.12 6.96
CA PRO A 588 27.22 -13.10 7.17
C PRO A 588 28.36 -12.83 6.17
N GLY A 589 29.39 -12.10 6.59
CA GLY A 589 30.61 -11.94 5.79
C GLY A 589 31.29 -10.58 5.97
N GLY A 590 32.60 -10.59 6.17
CA GLY A 590 33.40 -9.38 6.39
C GLY A 590 33.37 -8.40 5.21
N LEU A 591 33.46 -7.11 5.53
CA LEU A 591 33.53 -6.02 4.55
C LEU A 591 34.99 -5.76 4.16
N THR A 592 35.36 -5.93 2.89
CA THR A 592 36.70 -5.54 2.40
C THR A 592 36.63 -4.17 1.72
N LEU A 593 37.30 -3.16 2.27
CA LEU A 593 37.36 -1.80 1.71
C LEU A 593 38.74 -1.55 1.08
N SER A 594 38.80 -1.19 -0.20
CA SER A 594 40.03 -0.76 -0.87
C SER A 594 39.95 0.72 -1.23
N LEU A 595 40.95 1.50 -0.83
CA LEU A 595 41.12 2.91 -1.19
C LEU A 595 42.13 3.00 -2.32
N THR A 596 41.69 3.36 -3.53
CA THR A 596 42.57 3.64 -4.67
C THR A 596 42.30 5.04 -5.19
N GLY A 597 43.23 5.97 -4.92
CA GLY A 597 43.15 7.35 -5.41
C GLY A 597 44.16 8.27 -4.74
N GLY A 598 44.91 9.02 -5.55
CA GLY A 598 45.74 10.14 -5.10
C GLY A 598 44.96 11.46 -5.03
N PRO A 599 45.61 12.57 -4.61
CA PRO A 599 44.96 13.88 -4.52
C PRO A 599 44.36 14.31 -5.87
N GLY A 600 43.07 14.66 -5.89
CA GLY A 600 42.31 14.96 -7.12
C GLY A 600 41.71 13.74 -7.84
N GLY A 601 41.83 12.54 -7.26
CA GLY A 601 41.31 11.30 -7.81
C GLY A 601 39.93 10.88 -7.30
N THR A 602 39.37 9.88 -7.97
CA THR A 602 38.15 9.16 -7.60
C THR A 602 38.37 8.36 -6.31
N LEU A 603 37.48 8.52 -5.33
CA LEU A 603 37.36 7.55 -4.23
C LEU A 603 36.50 6.40 -4.73
N THR A 604 37.09 5.22 -4.83
CA THR A 604 36.38 3.96 -5.09
C THR A 604 36.22 3.24 -3.75
N ILE A 605 34.99 2.94 -3.36
CA ILE A 605 34.70 2.02 -2.25
C ILE A 605 34.21 0.72 -2.87
N THR A 606 34.98 -0.35 -2.68
CA THR A 606 34.54 -1.71 -3.03
C THR A 606 33.89 -2.30 -1.79
N VAL A 607 32.66 -2.80 -1.90
CA VAL A 607 32.03 -3.63 -0.87
C VAL A 607 31.92 -5.04 -1.43
N GLY A 608 32.81 -5.93 -1.01
CA GLY A 608 32.75 -7.34 -1.38
C GLY A 608 32.31 -8.20 -0.21
N ALA A 609 31.61 -9.30 -0.48
CA ALA A 609 31.55 -10.42 0.46
C ALA A 609 32.97 -10.91 0.73
N ALA A 610 33.33 -11.13 2.00
CA ALA A 610 34.53 -11.88 2.33
C ALA A 610 34.46 -13.27 1.65
N PRO A 611 35.62 -13.83 1.24
CA PRO A 611 35.68 -15.19 0.67
C PRO A 611 35.15 -16.26 1.61
#